data_AF-A0A1G3L2A9-F1
#
_entry.id   AF-A0A1G3L2A9-F1
#
_cell.length_a   1.000
_cell.length_b   1.000
_cell.length_c   1.000
_cell.angle_alpha   90.00
_cell.angle_beta   90.00
_cell.angle_gamma   90.00
#
_symmetry.space_group_name_H-M   'P 1'
#
loop_
_entity.id
_entity.type
_entity.pdbx_description
1 polymer ?
#
loop_
_entity_poly.entity_id
_entity_poly.type
_entity_poly.pdbx_seq_one_letter_code
_entity_poly.pdbx_strand_id
1 'polypeptide(L)'
;MDANDIFKGMEGIRKEYLINILEQGEKIKTLFLDGNIQNHLPEIRTFAHQISGSGSSYGFEFITEAGRSISSGVKNEEYQDTLKIIQNLLVKIKETVKTL
;
A
#
# COMPACT_ATOMS: atom_id res chain seq x y z
N MET A 1 -23.54 10.55 20.56
CA MET A 1 -22.79 10.21 19.34
C MET A 1 -23.82 9.80 18.31
N ASP A 2 -24.01 10.61 17.27
CA ASP A 2 -24.99 10.32 16.22
C ASP A 2 -24.34 9.54 15.06
N ALA A 3 -25.13 9.11 14.08
CA ALA A 3 -24.63 8.34 12.94
C ALA A 3 -23.57 9.13 12.13
N ASN A 4 -23.70 10.46 12.03
CA ASN A 4 -22.75 11.30 11.30
C ASN A 4 -21.39 11.35 12.00
N ASP A 5 -21.36 11.33 13.34
CA ASP A 5 -20.12 11.23 14.11
C ASP A 5 -19.39 9.90 13.87
N ILE A 6 -20.15 8.80 13.77
CA ILE A 6 -19.60 7.46 13.48
C ILE A 6 -19.05 7.39 12.05
N PHE A 7 -19.77 7.91 11.06
CA PHE A 7 -19.31 7.95 9.67
C PHE A 7 -18.05 8.82 9.50
N LYS A 8 -18.01 10.01 10.11
CA LYS A 8 -16.82 10.87 10.11
C LYS A 8 -15.63 10.21 10.82
N GLY A 9 -15.88 9.50 11.92
CA GLY A 9 -14.83 8.74 12.62
C GLY A 9 -14.23 7.64 11.75
N MET A 10 -15.07 6.89 11.04
CA MET A 10 -14.60 5.86 10.10
C MET A 10 -13.85 6.45 8.90
N GLU A 11 -14.30 7.59 8.38
CA GLU A 11 -13.62 8.29 7.28
C GLU A 11 -12.23 8.78 7.70
N GLY A 12 -12.10 9.35 8.91
CA GLY A 12 -10.81 9.76 9.48
C GLY A 12 -9.84 8.58 9.62
N ILE A 13 -10.30 7.46 10.18
CA ILE A 13 -9.50 6.23 10.33
C ILE A 13 -9.06 5.68 8.96
N ARG A 14 -9.96 5.67 7.97
CA ARG A 14 -9.65 5.22 6.61
C ARG A 14 -8.64 6.14 5.93
N LYS A 15 -8.73 7.45 6.14
CA LYS A 15 -7.79 8.43 5.60
C LYS A 15 -6.40 8.28 6.22
N GLU A 16 -6.32 8.10 7.53
CA GLU A 16 -5.07 7.83 8.24
C GLU A 16 -4.40 6.55 7.75
N TYR A 17 -5.18 5.47 7.58
CA TYR A 17 -4.71 4.22 7.00
C TYR A 17 -4.08 4.41 5.60
N LEU A 18 -4.75 5.15 4.71
CA LEU A 18 -4.24 5.46 3.38
C LEU A 18 -2.95 6.30 3.41
N ILE A 19 -2.87 7.31 4.27
CA ILE A 19 -1.68 8.15 4.44
C ILE A 19 -0.50 7.29 4.91
N ASN A 20 -0.72 6.40 5.88
CA ASN A 20 0.33 5.52 6.39
C ASN A 20 0.87 4.59 5.28
N ILE A 21 -0.01 3.98 4.49
CA ILE A 21 0.43 3.15 3.35
C ILE A 21 1.15 3.99 2.30
N LEU A 22 0.73 5.23 2.07
CA LEU A 22 1.40 6.12 1.15
C LEU A 22 2.85 6.38 1.58
N GLU A 23 3.07 6.73 2.84
CA GLU A 23 4.41 6.97 3.39
C GLU A 23 5.29 5.72 3.32
N GLN A 24 4.76 4.56 3.71
CA GLN A 24 5.48 3.30 3.63
C GLN A 24 5.79 2.92 2.18
N GLY A 25 4.83 3.05 1.27
CA GLY A 25 5.00 2.72 -0.14
C GLY A 25 6.02 3.62 -0.85
N GLU A 26 6.12 4.92 -0.49
CA GLU A 26 7.17 5.81 -1.00
C GLU A 26 8.57 5.40 -0.51
N LYS A 27 8.69 4.91 0.74
CA LYS A 27 9.95 4.31 1.24
C LYS A 27 10.29 3.06 0.43
N ILE A 28 9.34 2.14 0.27
CA ILE A 28 9.54 0.91 -0.52
C ILE A 28 9.94 1.23 -1.97
N LYS A 29 9.29 2.20 -2.62
CA LYS A 29 9.65 2.67 -3.96
C LYS A 29 11.11 3.13 -4.03
N THR A 30 11.59 3.83 -3.00
CA THR A 30 12.98 4.29 -2.91
C THR A 30 13.95 3.10 -2.80
N LEU A 31 13.62 2.09 -2.01
CA LEU A 31 14.43 0.86 -1.88
C LEU A 31 14.54 0.08 -3.20
N PHE A 32 13.47 0.05 -4.01
CA PHE A 32 13.53 -0.52 -5.36
C PHE A 32 14.49 0.23 -6.30
N LEU A 33 14.68 1.54 -6.08
CA LEU A 33 15.54 2.39 -6.91
C LEU A 33 17.00 2.43 -6.44
N ASP A 34 17.31 1.89 -5.25
CA ASP A 34 18.65 1.88 -4.64
C ASP A 34 19.66 0.95 -5.37
N GLY A 35 19.22 0.15 -6.34
CA GLY A 35 20.09 -0.74 -7.12
C GLY A 35 20.58 -2.00 -6.37
N ASN A 36 20.39 -2.08 -5.05
CA ASN A 36 20.69 -3.24 -4.20
C ASN A 36 19.43 -3.86 -3.60
N ILE A 37 18.43 -4.16 -4.44
CA ILE A 37 17.13 -4.67 -3.99
C ILE A 37 17.19 -5.91 -3.09
N GLN A 38 18.21 -6.76 -3.28
CA GLN A 38 18.42 -7.97 -2.49
C GLN A 38 18.52 -7.69 -0.99
N ASN A 39 19.16 -6.58 -0.61
CA ASN A 39 19.28 -6.17 0.81
C ASN A 39 17.95 -5.73 1.40
N HIS A 40 17.02 -5.29 0.55
CA HIS A 40 15.75 -4.67 0.95
C HIS A 40 14.56 -5.63 0.83
N LEU A 41 14.77 -6.86 0.33
CA LEU A 41 13.71 -7.86 0.20
C LEU A 41 12.93 -8.12 1.50
N PRO A 42 13.55 -8.18 2.70
CA PRO A 42 12.80 -8.37 3.94
C PRO A 42 11.77 -7.26 4.20
N GLU A 43 12.15 -6.01 3.95
CA GLU A 43 11.31 -4.83 4.16
C GLU A 43 10.18 -4.77 3.14
N ILE A 44 10.49 -5.05 1.87
CA ILE A 44 9.50 -5.12 0.79
C ILE A 44 8.47 -6.22 1.06
N ARG A 45 8.93 -7.41 1.48
CA ARG A 45 8.03 -8.53 1.82
C ARG A 45 7.13 -8.21 3.02
N THR A 46 7.68 -7.55 4.03
CA THR A 46 6.91 -7.11 5.21
C THR A 46 5.80 -6.16 4.81
N PHE A 47 6.13 -5.13 4.01
CA PHE A 47 5.14 -4.20 3.48
C PHE A 47 4.06 -4.91 2.66
N ALA A 48 4.46 -5.78 1.72
CA ALA A 48 3.53 -6.52 0.87
C ALA A 48 2.57 -7.38 1.70
N HIS A 49 3.08 -8.09 2.71
CA HIS A 49 2.28 -8.91 3.61
C HIS A 49 1.28 -8.05 4.39
N GLN A 50 1.73 -6.95 5.01
CA GLN A 50 0.88 -6.05 5.78
C GLN A 50 -0.31 -5.52 4.96
N ILE A 51 -0.05 -5.01 3.75
CA ILE A 51 -1.13 -4.40 2.96
C ILE A 51 -2.06 -5.46 2.34
N SER A 52 -1.53 -6.66 2.04
CA SER A 52 -2.35 -7.79 1.57
C SER A 52 -3.35 -8.31 2.62
N GLY A 53 -3.06 -8.10 3.91
CA GLY A 53 -3.91 -8.54 5.02
C GLY A 53 -4.81 -7.45 5.59
N SER A 54 -4.63 -6.19 5.19
CA SER A 54 -5.34 -5.05 5.82
C SER A 54 -6.24 -4.26 4.89
N GLY A 55 -5.99 -4.22 3.57
CA GLY A 55 -6.73 -3.35 2.63
C GLY A 55 -8.24 -3.53 2.70
N SER A 56 -8.72 -4.78 2.67
CA SER A 56 -10.14 -5.13 2.68
C SER A 56 -10.83 -4.73 3.99
N SER A 57 -10.12 -4.79 5.12
CA SER A 57 -10.64 -4.37 6.44
C SER A 57 -10.98 -2.88 6.50
N TYR A 58 -10.34 -2.06 5.67
CA TYR A 58 -10.62 -0.62 5.54
C TYR A 58 -11.45 -0.28 4.29
N GLY A 59 -11.97 -1.29 3.58
CA GLY A 59 -12.78 -1.13 2.38
C GLY A 59 -11.99 -0.77 1.11
N PHE A 60 -10.70 -1.11 1.06
CA PHE A 60 -9.81 -0.78 -0.04
C PHE A 60 -9.23 -2.05 -0.68
N GLU A 61 -10.05 -2.78 -1.44
CA GLU A 61 -9.63 -4.06 -2.05
C GLU A 61 -8.41 -3.92 -2.97
N PHE A 62 -8.27 -2.77 -3.65
CA PHE A 62 -7.10 -2.51 -4.49
C PHE A 62 -5.77 -2.50 -3.74
N ILE A 63 -5.78 -2.23 -2.42
CA ILE A 63 -4.59 -2.31 -1.55
C ILE A 63 -4.26 -3.77 -1.26
N THR A 64 -5.27 -4.58 -0.96
CA THR A 64 -5.15 -6.03 -0.76
C THR A 64 -4.56 -6.69 -2.01
N GLU A 65 -5.11 -6.40 -3.18
CA GLU A 65 -4.64 -6.92 -4.47
C GLU A 65 -3.20 -6.51 -4.75
N ALA A 66 -2.86 -5.23 -4.56
CA ALA A 66 -1.49 -4.76 -4.75
C ALA A 66 -0.50 -5.48 -3.83
N GLY A 67 -0.85 -5.73 -2.56
CA GLY A 67 0.00 -6.51 -1.65
C GLY A 67 0.28 -7.92 -2.14
N ARG A 68 -0.73 -8.60 -2.68
CA ARG A 68 -0.58 -9.95 -3.27
C ARG A 68 0.32 -9.91 -4.51
N SER A 69 0.12 -8.95 -5.39
CA SER A 69 0.92 -8.78 -6.61
C SER A 69 2.38 -8.44 -6.28
N ILE A 70 2.64 -7.58 -5.30
CA ILE A 70 4.01 -7.27 -4.84
C ILE A 70 4.67 -8.51 -4.25
N SER A 71 3.97 -9.25 -3.38
CA SER A 71 4.51 -10.51 -2.84
C SER A 71 4.88 -11.51 -3.93
N SER A 72 4.02 -11.67 -4.95
CA SER A 72 4.27 -12.54 -6.09
C SER A 72 5.48 -12.06 -6.90
N GLY A 73 5.51 -10.78 -7.27
CA GLY A 73 6.58 -10.24 -8.10
C GLY A 73 7.94 -10.29 -7.41
N VAL A 74 8.00 -10.03 -6.10
CA VAL A 74 9.23 -10.19 -5.31
C VAL A 74 9.69 -11.65 -5.23
N LYS A 75 8.75 -12.60 -5.11
CA LYS A 75 9.04 -14.04 -5.06
C LYS A 75 9.60 -14.54 -6.40
N ASN A 76 9.09 -14.02 -7.51
CA ASN A 76 9.50 -14.39 -8.86
C ASN A 76 10.65 -13.53 -9.42
N GLU A 77 11.20 -12.62 -8.62
CA GLU A 77 12.26 -11.68 -9.04
C GLU A 77 11.86 -10.72 -10.17
N GLU A 78 10.54 -10.47 -10.33
CA GLU A 78 9.93 -9.56 -11.31
C GLU A 78 9.98 -8.10 -10.83
N TYR A 79 11.18 -7.59 -10.53
CA TYR A 79 11.32 -6.33 -9.80
C TYR A 79 10.83 -5.09 -10.55
N GLN A 80 11.01 -5.05 -11.88
CA GLN A 80 10.55 -3.92 -12.70
C GLN A 80 9.01 -3.81 -12.70
N ASP A 81 8.31 -4.93 -12.80
CA ASP A 81 6.86 -4.94 -12.78
C ASP A 81 6.31 -4.71 -11.36
N THR A 82 7.02 -5.23 -10.34
CA THR A 82 6.71 -4.93 -8.95
C THR A 82 6.80 -3.43 -8.65
N LEU A 83 7.83 -2.74 -9.17
CA LEU A 83 7.97 -1.29 -9.02
C LEU A 83 6.80 -0.54 -9.66
N LYS A 84 6.35 -0.96 -10.86
CA LYS A 84 5.17 -0.36 -11.51
C LYS A 84 3.91 -0.56 -10.67
N ILE A 85 3.72 -1.72 -10.06
CA ILE A 85 2.59 -2.00 -9.16
C ILE A 85 2.62 -1.02 -7.97
N ILE A 86 3.77 -0.83 -7.33
CA ILE A 86 3.93 0.12 -6.22
C ILE A 86 3.60 1.55 -6.67
N GLN A 87 4.11 1.98 -7.83
CA GLN A 87 3.84 3.32 -8.35
C GLN A 87 2.33 3.53 -8.62
N ASN A 88 1.67 2.56 -9.25
CA ASN A 88 0.24 2.60 -9.51
C ASN A 88 -0.58 2.63 -8.22
N LEU A 89 -0.19 1.83 -7.23
CA LEU A 89 -0.79 1.84 -5.89
C LEU A 89 -0.71 3.24 -5.26
N LEU A 90 0.46 3.86 -5.28
CA LEU A 90 0.67 5.19 -4.71
C LEU A 90 -0.18 6.27 -5.40
N VAL A 91 -0.31 6.23 -6.72
CA VAL A 91 -1.19 7.14 -7.47
C VAL A 91 -2.64 6.95 -7.05
N LYS A 92 -3.12 5.70 -7.03
CA LYS A 92 -4.50 5.38 -6.67
C LYS A 92 -4.83 5.76 -5.22
N ILE A 93 -3.89 5.61 -4.28
CA ILE A 93 -4.04 6.09 -2.90
C ILE A 93 -4.16 7.61 -2.88
N LYS A 94 -3.28 8.35 -3.58
CA LYS A 94 -3.35 9.83 -3.65
C LYS A 94 -4.67 10.33 -4.22
N GLU A 95 -5.23 9.63 -5.19
CA GLU A 95 -6.56 9.93 -5.75
C GLU A 95 -7.66 9.64 -4.73
N THR A 96 -7.62 8.47 -4.08
CA THR A 96 -8.63 8.05 -3.11
C THR A 96 -8.69 8.98 -1.89
N VAL A 97 -7.54 9.43 -1.38
CA VAL A 97 -7.44 10.38 -0.26
C VAL A 97 -8.08 11.74 -0.58
N LYS A 98 -8.13 12.16 -1.85
CA LYS A 98 -8.80 13.41 -2.26
C LYS A 98 -10.32 13.29 -2.30
N THR A 99 -10.83 12.06 -2.39
CA THR A 99 -12.27 11.75 -2.47
C THR A 99 -12.87 11.30 -1.13
N LEU A 100 -12.02 11.04 -0.14
CA LEU A 100 -12.36 10.85 1.28
C LEU A 100 -12.25 12.20 1.99
#